data_AF-A0A961ID85-F1
#
_entry.id   AF-A0A961ID85-F1
#
_cell.length_a   1.000
_cell.length_b   1.000
_cell.length_c   1.000
_cell.angle_alpha   90.00
_cell.angle_beta   90.00
_cell.angle_gamma   90.00
#
_symmetry.space_group_name_H-M   'P 1'
#
loop_
_entity.id
_entity.type
_entity.pdbx_description
1 polymer ?
#
loop_
_entity_poly.entity_id
_entity_poly.type
_entity_poly.pdbx_seq_one_letter_code
_entity_poly.pdbx_strand_id
1 'polypeptide(L)'
;SMKIDKIMKEMQTRRTQMAIVVDEYGVTAGLLTLEDILEEIVGDINDDPDNSDEANTHIRSMNSEEGVFYVAGSCPIADFNEYFGKLIPESDSYNSVAGFVIEVNGRFPEVGETTQLGPHTFELIKRVRQQLVTFRFQTSREESPPEQEHEEAQYGQNPPQ
;
A
#
# COMPACT_ATOMS: atom_id res chain seq x y z
N SER A 1 0.58 10.60 -21.99
CA SER A 1 0.69 9.56 -20.96
C SER A 1 0.47 10.18 -19.58
N MET A 2 -0.69 9.97 -18.96
CA MET A 2 -0.87 10.26 -17.53
C MET A 2 -0.29 9.09 -16.75
N LYS A 3 0.55 9.36 -15.74
CA LYS A 3 1.04 8.33 -14.83
C LYS A 3 -0.12 7.76 -14.01
N ILE A 4 -0.10 6.46 -13.78
CA ILE A 4 -1.10 5.69 -13.01
C ILE A 4 -1.46 6.37 -11.68
N ASP A 5 -0.48 6.92 -10.97
CA ASP A 5 -0.65 7.59 -9.68
C ASP A 5 -1.57 8.82 -9.75
N LYS A 6 -1.52 9.55 -10.87
CA LYS A 6 -2.35 10.73 -11.08
C LYS A 6 -3.82 10.34 -11.29
N ILE A 7 -4.06 9.25 -12.02
CA ILE A 7 -5.40 8.72 -12.26
C ILE A 7 -5.99 8.18 -10.95
N MET A 8 -5.21 7.43 -10.18
CA MET A 8 -5.59 6.95 -8.85
C MET A 8 -5.99 8.10 -7.92
N LYS A 9 -5.14 9.13 -7.80
CA LYS A 9 -5.42 10.29 -6.94
C LYS A 9 -6.67 11.05 -7.37
N GLU A 10 -6.92 11.13 -8.67
CA GLU A 10 -8.11 11.78 -9.23
C GLU A 10 -9.38 10.96 -8.99
N MET A 11 -9.31 9.62 -9.15
CA MET A 11 -10.41 8.71 -8.83
C MET A 11 -10.75 8.71 -7.34
N GLN A 12 -9.73 8.75 -6.45
CA GLN A 12 -9.91 8.89 -5.01
C GLN A 12 -10.53 10.22 -4.61
N THR A 13 -10.01 11.34 -5.15
CA THR A 13 -10.54 12.69 -4.88
C THR A 13 -12.01 12.80 -5.28
N ARG A 14 -12.37 12.18 -6.42
CA ARG A 14 -13.74 12.19 -6.94
C ARG A 14 -14.64 11.13 -6.28
N ARG A 15 -14.09 10.26 -5.43
CA ARG A 15 -14.77 9.08 -4.85
C ARG A 15 -15.40 8.18 -5.92
N THR A 16 -14.73 8.02 -7.05
CA THR A 16 -15.23 7.24 -8.19
C THR A 16 -14.41 5.96 -8.35
N GLN A 17 -15.08 4.81 -8.40
CA GLN A 17 -14.42 3.49 -8.51
C GLN A 17 -14.14 3.06 -9.96
N MET A 18 -14.68 3.77 -10.96
CA MET A 18 -14.49 3.49 -12.38
C MET A 18 -14.16 4.76 -13.15
N ALA A 19 -13.16 4.66 -14.04
CA ALA A 19 -12.81 5.69 -15.00
C ALA A 19 -12.82 5.11 -16.41
N ILE A 20 -13.38 5.87 -17.36
CA ILE A 20 -13.33 5.52 -18.78
C ILE A 20 -12.12 6.24 -19.37
N VAL A 21 -11.16 5.47 -19.88
CA VAL A 21 -10.00 6.04 -20.55
C VAL A 21 -10.38 6.28 -22.02
N VAL A 22 -10.28 7.53 -22.45
CA VAL A 22 -10.49 7.96 -23.83
C VAL A 22 -9.16 8.37 -24.43
N ASP A 23 -8.91 7.94 -25.67
CA ASP A 23 -7.74 8.37 -26.42
C ASP A 23 -7.91 9.80 -26.97
N GLU A 24 -6.86 10.29 -27.61
CA GLU A 24 -6.77 11.64 -28.19
C GLU A 24 -7.81 11.90 -29.30
N TYR A 25 -8.40 10.83 -29.80
CA TYR A 25 -9.38 10.82 -30.90
C TYR A 25 -10.80 10.56 -30.40
N GLY A 26 -11.01 10.49 -29.08
CA GLY A 26 -12.31 10.28 -28.45
C GLY A 26 -12.81 8.84 -28.55
N VAL A 27 -11.94 7.89 -28.94
CA VAL A 27 -12.23 6.47 -28.93
C VAL A 27 -11.95 5.94 -27.52
N THR A 28 -12.89 5.19 -26.97
CA THR A 28 -12.71 4.54 -25.67
C THR A 28 -11.61 3.50 -25.77
N ALA A 29 -10.51 3.71 -25.05
CA ALA A 29 -9.38 2.80 -24.98
C ALA A 29 -9.67 1.61 -24.04
N GLY A 30 -10.54 1.79 -23.04
CA GLY A 30 -10.95 0.75 -22.10
C GLY A 30 -11.65 1.28 -20.84
N LEU A 31 -12.25 0.37 -20.08
CA LEU A 31 -12.72 0.61 -18.71
C LEU A 31 -11.56 0.30 -17.76
N LEU A 32 -11.22 1.24 -16.89
CA LEU A 32 -10.21 1.04 -15.86
C LEU A 32 -10.85 1.26 -14.49
N THR A 33 -10.72 0.28 -13.62
CA THR A 33 -11.20 0.37 -12.24
C THR A 33 -10.08 0.85 -11.32
N LEU A 34 -10.43 1.40 -10.17
CA LEU A 34 -9.44 1.74 -9.16
C LEU A 34 -8.69 0.47 -8.71
N GLU A 35 -9.38 -0.66 -8.71
CA GLU A 35 -8.88 -1.98 -8.34
C GLU A 35 -7.77 -2.46 -9.29
N ASP A 36 -7.91 -2.28 -10.61
CA ASP A 36 -6.88 -2.63 -11.61
C ASP A 36 -5.62 -1.77 -11.43
N ILE A 37 -5.81 -0.47 -11.16
CA ILE A 37 -4.71 0.45 -10.90
C ILE A 37 -3.98 0.05 -9.60
N LEU A 38 -4.74 -0.33 -8.58
CA LEU A 38 -4.17 -0.80 -7.32
C LEU A 38 -3.44 -2.12 -7.47
N GLU A 39 -3.94 -3.07 -8.26
CA GLU A 39 -3.29 -4.37 -8.47
C GLU A 39 -1.92 -4.22 -9.14
N GLU A 40 -1.79 -3.36 -10.14
CA GLU A 40 -0.50 -3.06 -10.77
C GLU A 40 0.50 -2.38 -9.80
N ILE A 41 0.00 -1.53 -8.89
CA ILE A 41 0.84 -0.81 -7.91
C ILE A 41 1.18 -1.66 -6.69
N VAL A 42 0.27 -2.54 -6.26
CA VAL A 42 0.35 -3.25 -4.99
C VAL A 42 0.87 -4.67 -5.21
N GLY A 43 0.53 -5.32 -6.33
CA GLY A 43 0.72 -6.76 -6.54
C GLY A 43 -0.08 -7.58 -5.54
N ASP A 44 -0.02 -8.90 -5.64
CA ASP A 44 -0.55 -9.77 -4.60
C ASP A 44 0.27 -9.63 -3.32
N ILE A 45 -0.10 -8.68 -2.46
CA ILE A 45 0.37 -8.58 -1.06
C ILE A 45 -0.03 -9.83 -0.22
N ASN A 46 -0.42 -10.94 -0.87
CA ASN A 46 -0.74 -12.22 -0.22
C ASN A 46 -0.43 -13.51 -1.01
N ASP A 47 0.12 -13.51 -2.23
CA ASP A 47 0.28 -14.80 -2.93
C ASP A 47 1.65 -15.46 -2.74
N ASP A 48 1.55 -16.61 -2.07
CA ASP A 48 2.50 -17.70 -1.83
C ASP A 48 3.47 -17.60 -0.64
N PRO A 49 3.28 -18.41 0.43
CA PRO A 49 4.30 -18.64 1.45
C PRO A 49 5.47 -19.53 0.96
N ASP A 50 5.57 -19.81 -0.35
CA ASP A 50 6.52 -20.80 -0.91
C ASP A 50 7.74 -20.19 -1.62
N ASN A 51 8.03 -18.90 -1.39
CA ASN A 51 9.37 -18.36 -1.62
C ASN A 51 10.05 -18.07 -0.29
N SER A 52 10.86 -19.03 0.13
CA SER A 52 11.95 -18.79 1.06
C SER A 52 12.84 -17.68 0.50
N ASP A 53 13.04 -16.64 1.32
CA ASP A 53 13.94 -15.51 1.10
C ASP A 53 13.31 -14.31 0.37
N GLU A 54 12.71 -13.38 1.13
CA GLU A 54 13.01 -11.91 1.12
C GLU A 54 11.87 -11.04 1.72
N ALA A 55 12.21 -10.32 2.79
CA ALA A 55 11.61 -9.10 3.36
C ALA A 55 10.07 -8.85 3.27
N ASN A 56 9.39 -8.99 4.42
CA ASN A 56 8.10 -8.37 4.78
C ASN A 56 7.03 -8.24 3.68
N THR A 57 6.32 -9.33 3.40
CA THR A 57 5.12 -9.41 2.52
C THR A 57 4.02 -8.38 2.84
N HIS A 58 4.08 -7.72 4.00
CA HIS A 58 3.04 -6.81 4.48
C HIS A 58 3.27 -5.33 4.21
N ILE A 59 4.47 -4.90 3.82
CA ILE A 59 4.83 -3.49 3.64
C ILE A 59 5.55 -3.30 2.30
N ARG A 60 5.04 -2.39 1.46
CA ARG A 60 5.65 -2.05 0.17
C ARG A 60 5.86 -0.55 0.05
N SER A 61 7.08 -0.13 -0.33
CA SER A 61 7.36 1.27 -0.63
C SER A 61 6.71 1.68 -1.96
N MET A 62 5.98 2.80 -1.98
CA MET A 62 5.49 3.43 -3.21
C MET A 62 6.47 4.53 -3.65
N ASN A 63 6.94 5.32 -2.69
CA ASN A 63 7.98 6.32 -2.89
C ASN A 63 8.68 6.55 -1.55
N SER A 64 9.84 5.91 -1.36
CA SER A 64 10.63 5.98 -0.12
C SER A 64 11.11 7.40 0.16
N GLU A 65 11.53 8.14 -0.87
CA GLU A 65 11.99 9.54 -0.76
C GLU A 65 10.88 10.49 -0.28
N GLU A 66 9.63 10.18 -0.61
CA GLU A 66 8.44 10.91 -0.16
C GLU A 66 7.79 10.30 1.08
N GLY A 67 8.30 9.18 1.60
CA GLY A 67 7.79 8.53 2.81
C GLY A 67 6.41 7.88 2.63
N VAL A 68 6.10 7.39 1.43
CA VAL A 68 4.79 6.80 1.09
C VAL A 68 4.90 5.29 0.96
N PHE A 69 4.12 4.55 1.74
CA PHE A 69 4.12 3.09 1.81
C PHE A 69 2.70 2.53 1.71
N TYR A 70 2.56 1.34 1.14
CA TYR A 70 1.37 0.51 1.27
C TYR A 70 1.60 -0.53 2.37
N VAL A 71 0.63 -0.65 3.26
CA VAL A 71 0.69 -1.54 4.41
C VAL A 71 -0.56 -2.40 4.43
N ALA A 72 -0.38 -3.71 4.49
CA ALA A 72 -1.47 -4.66 4.67
C ALA A 72 -2.12 -4.43 6.05
N GLY A 73 -3.45 -4.46 6.12
CA GLY A 73 -4.14 -4.37 7.40
C GLY A 73 -3.85 -5.54 8.33
N SER A 74 -3.48 -6.69 7.76
CA SER A 74 -3.02 -7.88 8.48
C SER A 74 -1.59 -7.75 9.05
N CYS A 75 -0.83 -6.72 8.65
CA CYS A 75 0.53 -6.48 9.12
C CYS A 75 0.56 -6.49 10.66
N PRO A 76 1.32 -7.39 11.29
CA PRO A 76 1.52 -7.38 12.74
C PRO A 76 2.13 -6.07 13.21
N ILE A 77 1.72 -5.58 14.38
CA ILE A 77 2.29 -4.35 14.95
C ILE A 77 3.80 -4.51 15.21
N ALA A 78 4.25 -5.72 15.55
CA ALA A 78 5.67 -6.02 15.73
C ALA A 78 6.45 -5.71 14.44
N ASP A 79 6.06 -6.30 13.32
CA ASP A 79 6.70 -6.12 12.01
C ASP A 79 6.62 -4.67 11.53
N PHE A 80 5.46 -4.03 11.71
CA PHE A 80 5.29 -2.60 11.40
C PHE A 80 6.27 -1.74 12.19
N ASN A 81 6.37 -1.98 13.50
CA ASN A 81 7.25 -1.23 14.38
C ASN A 81 8.73 -1.52 14.15
N GLU A 82 9.07 -2.74 13.76
CA GLU A 82 10.44 -3.08 13.35
C GLU A 82 10.83 -2.30 12.09
N TYR A 83 9.93 -2.20 11.12
CA TYR A 83 10.17 -1.48 9.87
C TYR A 83 10.18 0.04 10.06
N PHE A 84 9.22 0.61 10.79
CA PHE A 84 9.04 2.07 10.87
C PHE A 84 9.57 2.71 12.17
N GLY A 85 10.16 1.95 13.10
CA GLY A 85 10.78 2.50 14.30
C GLY A 85 9.83 2.73 15.49
N LYS A 86 9.06 1.71 15.87
CA LYS A 86 8.18 1.70 17.08
C LYS A 86 7.19 2.86 17.16
N LEU A 87 6.61 3.26 16.03
CA LEU A 87 5.64 4.35 15.96
C LEU A 87 4.30 4.01 16.62
N ILE A 88 3.85 2.75 16.52
CA ILE A 88 2.59 2.31 17.12
C ILE A 88 2.85 1.78 18.53
N PRO A 89 2.15 2.27 19.56
CA PRO A 89 2.30 1.74 20.92
C PRO A 89 1.94 0.26 21.00
N GLU A 90 2.67 -0.52 21.79
CA GLU A 90 2.27 -1.91 22.08
C GLU A 90 1.06 -1.93 23.03
N SER A 91 0.06 -2.78 22.74
CA SER A 91 -1.17 -2.91 23.50
C SER A 91 -1.78 -4.29 23.28
N ASP A 92 -2.42 -4.85 24.31
CA ASP A 92 -3.17 -6.11 24.18
C ASP A 92 -4.48 -5.96 23.39
N SER A 93 -4.92 -4.73 23.13
CA SER A 93 -6.21 -4.45 22.46
C SER A 93 -6.14 -4.64 20.95
N TYR A 94 -4.93 -4.64 20.37
CA TYR A 94 -4.71 -4.80 18.94
C TYR A 94 -3.38 -5.49 18.68
N ASN A 95 -3.32 -6.31 17.63
CA ASN A 95 -2.11 -7.02 17.21
C ASN A 95 -1.67 -6.71 15.77
N SER A 96 -2.50 -5.98 15.02
CA SER A 96 -2.31 -5.67 13.60
C SER A 96 -2.62 -4.22 13.31
N VAL A 97 -2.12 -3.71 12.17
CA VAL A 97 -2.34 -2.32 11.73
C VAL A 97 -3.83 -2.01 11.57
N ALA A 98 -4.63 -2.93 11.00
CA ALA A 98 -6.08 -2.75 10.93
C ALA A 98 -6.71 -2.69 12.34
N GLY A 99 -6.28 -3.55 13.26
CA GLY A 99 -6.75 -3.54 14.65
C GLY A 99 -6.47 -2.21 15.34
N PHE A 100 -5.24 -1.69 15.20
CA PHE A 100 -4.85 -0.40 15.73
C PHE A 100 -5.71 0.74 15.16
N VAL A 101 -5.89 0.78 13.83
CA VAL A 101 -6.71 1.81 13.17
C VAL A 101 -8.18 1.76 13.65
N ILE A 102 -8.73 0.56 13.84
CA ILE A 102 -10.09 0.39 14.38
C ILE A 102 -10.16 0.87 15.83
N GLU A 103 -9.16 0.56 16.66
CA GLU A 103 -9.11 0.98 18.06
C GLU A 103 -9.11 2.52 18.16
N VAL A 104 -8.28 3.20 17.36
CA VAL A 104 -8.21 4.68 17.35
C VAL A 104 -9.53 5.30 16.91
N ASN A 105 -10.21 4.73 15.92
CA ASN A 105 -11.43 5.31 15.35
C ASN A 105 -12.71 4.83 16.04
N GLY A 106 -12.64 3.80 16.88
CA GLY A 106 -13.79 3.08 17.45
C GLY A 106 -14.65 2.33 16.41
N ARG A 107 -14.23 2.34 15.14
CA ARG A 107 -14.89 1.67 14.02
C ARG A 107 -13.92 1.46 12.87
N PHE A 108 -14.33 0.66 11.90
CA PHE A 108 -13.62 0.56 10.63
C PHE A 108 -13.75 1.87 9.82
N PRO A 109 -12.67 2.46 9.30
CA PRO A 109 -12.73 3.65 8.44
C PRO A 109 -13.42 3.37 7.09
N GLU A 110 -13.91 4.42 6.43
CA GLU A 110 -14.36 4.35 5.03
C GLU A 110 -13.17 4.45 4.07
N VAL A 111 -13.31 3.94 2.85
CA VAL A 111 -12.26 4.08 1.83
C VAL A 111 -12.02 5.57 1.53
N GLY A 112 -10.76 5.98 1.55
CA GLY A 112 -10.30 7.38 1.47
C GLY A 112 -10.31 8.12 2.82
N GLU A 113 -10.82 7.50 3.90
CA GLU A 113 -10.76 8.08 5.24
C GLU A 113 -9.35 7.93 5.82
N THR A 114 -8.90 8.95 6.55
CA THR A 114 -7.56 9.01 7.15
C THR A 114 -7.63 8.89 8.67
N THR A 115 -6.72 8.11 9.24
CA THR A 115 -6.49 7.92 10.67
C THR A 115 -5.12 8.50 11.03
N GLN A 116 -5.07 9.34 12.06
CA GLN A 116 -3.86 10.05 12.47
C GLN A 116 -3.05 9.23 13.49
N LEU A 117 -1.74 9.16 13.30
CA LEU A 117 -0.77 8.65 14.28
C LEU A 117 0.35 9.70 14.41
N GLY A 118 0.25 10.61 15.39
CA GLY A 118 1.22 11.70 15.52
C GLY A 118 1.38 12.48 14.20
N PRO A 119 2.60 12.64 13.66
CA PRO A 119 2.82 13.29 12.35
C PRO A 119 2.54 12.39 11.14
N HIS A 120 2.25 11.11 11.34
CA HIS A 120 2.03 10.11 10.29
C HIS A 120 0.53 9.87 10.07
N THR A 121 0.17 9.34 8.90
CA THR A 121 -1.24 9.07 8.57
C THR A 121 -1.44 7.71 7.91
N PHE A 122 -2.52 7.02 8.28
CA PHE A 122 -3.05 5.87 7.57
C PHE A 122 -4.30 6.27 6.78
N GLU A 123 -4.26 6.22 5.46
CA GLU A 123 -5.46 6.34 4.62
C GLU A 123 -5.91 4.94 4.21
N LEU A 124 -7.19 4.61 4.41
CA LEU A 124 -7.73 3.35 3.92
C LEU A 124 -7.89 3.40 2.40
N ILE A 125 -7.16 2.57 1.67
CA ILE A 125 -7.16 2.58 0.20
C ILE A 125 -8.08 1.51 -0.37
N LYS A 126 -8.06 0.31 0.22
CA LYS A 126 -8.86 -0.83 -0.25
C LYS A 126 -9.41 -1.60 0.92
N ARG A 127 -10.67 -2.00 0.81
CA ARG A 127 -11.34 -2.92 1.72
C ARG A 127 -12.15 -3.91 0.91
N VAL A 128 -11.70 -5.16 0.86
CA VAL A 128 -12.45 -6.25 0.22
C VAL A 128 -13.26 -7.02 1.26
N ARG A 129 -12.60 -7.44 2.35
CA ARG A 129 -13.18 -8.09 3.54
C ARG A 129 -12.48 -7.56 4.79
N GLN A 130 -12.91 -7.96 6.00
CA GLN A 130 -12.26 -7.53 7.25
C GLN A 130 -10.76 -7.85 7.32
N GLN A 131 -10.28 -8.85 6.58
CA GLN A 131 -8.89 -9.31 6.60
C GLN A 131 -8.06 -8.84 5.39
N LEU A 132 -8.70 -8.38 4.32
CA LEU A 132 -8.03 -7.92 3.08
C LEU A 132 -8.25 -6.42 2.94
N VAL A 133 -7.33 -5.70 3.56
CA VAL A 133 -7.37 -4.26 3.77
C VAL A 133 -5.98 -3.74 3.43
N THR A 134 -5.91 -2.61 2.72
CA THR A 134 -4.64 -1.96 2.41
C THR A 134 -4.72 -0.50 2.82
N PHE A 135 -3.73 -0.05 3.59
CA PHE A 135 -3.57 1.33 4.00
C PHE A 135 -2.43 1.97 3.22
N ARG A 136 -2.59 3.24 2.83
CA ARG A 136 -1.46 4.09 2.48
C ARG A 136 -0.95 4.71 3.78
N PHE A 137 0.25 4.35 4.17
CA PHE A 137 0.95 4.94 5.29
C PHE A 137 1.87 6.05 4.78
N GLN A 138 1.68 7.24 5.31
CA GLN A 138 2.53 8.40 5.04
C GLN A 138 3.35 8.69 6.28
N THR A 139 4.67 8.56 6.19
CA THR A 139 5.58 8.96 7.25
C THR A 139 6.07 10.40 7.07
N SER A 140 6.39 11.08 8.16
CA SER A 140 7.12 12.34 8.11
C SER A 140 8.58 12.07 7.76
N ARG A 141 9.11 12.89 6.85
CA ARG A 141 10.42 12.76 6.19
C ARG A 141 11.66 12.58 7.09
N GLU A 142 11.53 12.80 8.39
CA GLU A 142 12.64 12.65 9.37
C GLU A 142 12.85 11.19 9.81
N GLU A 143 11.90 10.29 9.56
CA GLU A 143 11.92 8.90 10.07
C GLU A 143 11.59 7.86 8.99
N SER A 144 11.85 8.15 7.72
CA SER A 144 11.76 7.12 6.67
C SER A 144 12.75 5.98 6.98
N PRO A 145 12.32 4.70 6.97
CA PRO A 145 13.24 3.59 7.10
C PRO A 145 14.31 3.64 6.00
N PRO A 146 15.53 3.13 6.28
CA PRO A 146 16.56 3.04 5.27
C PRO A 146 16.03 2.27 4.06
N GLU A 147 16.30 2.79 2.87
CA GLU A 147 15.89 2.19 1.60
C GLU A 147 16.34 0.73 1.58
N GLN A 148 15.38 -0.20 1.46
CA GLN A 148 15.72 -1.58 1.14
C GLN A 148 16.16 -1.58 -0.31
N GLU A 149 17.47 -1.74 -0.53
CA GLU A 149 18.05 -2.03 -1.83
C GLU A 149 17.38 -3.30 -2.36
N HIS A 150 16.46 -3.15 -3.32
CA HIS A 150 16.01 -4.28 -4.12
C HIS A 150 17.23 -4.76 -4.92
N GLU A 151 17.85 -5.86 -4.49
CA GLU A 151 18.80 -6.57 -5.33
C GLU A 151 18.06 -6.99 -6.59
N GLU A 152 18.37 -6.31 -7.70
CA GLU A 152 17.95 -6.73 -9.03
C GLU A 152 18.46 -8.16 -9.21
N ALA A 153 17.56 -9.13 -9.15
CA ALA A 153 17.84 -10.49 -9.57
C ALA A 153 18.30 -10.45 -11.03
N GLN A 154 19.62 -10.41 -11.22
CA GLN A 154 20.25 -10.68 -12.51
C GLN A 154 19.90 -12.11 -12.88
N TYR A 155 18.82 -12.28 -13.63
CA TYR A 155 18.63 -13.45 -14.47
C TYR A 155 19.83 -13.52 -15.41
N GLY A 156 20.82 -14.31 -14.99
CA GLY A 156 22.01 -14.61 -15.75
C GLY A 156 21.59 -15.12 -17.13
N GLN A 157 21.83 -14.28 -18.13
CA GLN A 157 21.97 -14.74 -19.49
C GLN A 157 23.14 -15.72 -19.51
N ASN A 158 22.84 -17.02 -19.62
CA ASN A 158 23.81 -17.97 -20.13
C ASN A 158 23.40 -18.30 -21.57
N PRO A 159 24.09 -17.77 -22.59
CA PRO A 159 23.96 -18.26 -23.96
C PRO A 159 24.69 -19.62 -24.10
N PRO A 160 24.42 -20.36 -25.18
CA PRO A 160 24.37 -21.82 -25.18
C PRO A 160 25.74 -22.49 -25.28
N GLN A 161 25.78 -23.79 -24.94
CA GLN A 161 26.74 -24.74 -25.51
C GLN A 161 26.01 -25.76 -26.38
#